data_AF-A0A5D8ZNK6-F1
#
_entry.id   AF-A0A5D8ZNK6-F1
#
_cell.length_a   1.000
_cell.length_b   1.000
_cell.length_c   1.000
_cell.angle_alpha   90.00
_cell.angle_beta   90.00
_cell.angle_gamma   90.00
#
_symmetry.space_group_name_H-M   'P 1'
#
loop_
_entity.id
_entity.type
_entity.pdbx_description
1 polymer ?
#
loop_
_entity_poly.entity_id
_entity_poly.type
_entity_poly.pdbx_seq_one_letter_code
_entity_poly.pdbx_strand_id
1 'polypeptide(L)'
;MIYLFTCLYLCSCKNRNYITYYNKVNEIDSIYRMKNDTLIAIKKFKRVFRNFEPRNDERMEEYENYIKFSDKYNKNFGGKKSLYKLIPLVAPYWKFKREDTDFFKLYKKYGIDSITVERKVVEWKNSLNKQLIDSFKIAFIRDQAKDSITGQQSLKNFRKNAALLKWTLTNYGYPSMQKIGLETDDGVFMPMLIYLNHMAQIEDYEYFKTKLLNYVKSGDLPPRDYVEMVERHVQVNHLKPVYGVKSTDEEIIKDSVNINYNRKLIGLQSLKVRRKITKEFLKNNSKKK
;
A
#
# COMPACT_ATOMS: atom_id res chain seq x y z
N MET A 1 -40.43 30.18 10.92
CA MET A 1 -39.17 30.11 10.14
C MET A 1 -38.20 29.17 10.86
N ILE A 2 -37.90 28.02 10.26
CA ILE A 2 -37.00 27.01 10.81
C ILE A 2 -35.58 27.37 10.35
N TYR A 3 -34.68 27.67 11.30
CA TYR A 3 -33.26 27.85 11.02
C TYR A 3 -32.60 26.47 10.78
N LEU A 4 -32.37 26.15 9.51
CA LEU A 4 -31.59 24.98 9.10
C LEU A 4 -30.10 25.34 9.27
N PHE A 5 -29.50 24.99 10.41
CA PHE A 5 -28.06 25.06 10.63
C PHE A 5 -27.36 24.02 9.73
N THR A 6 -26.96 24.46 8.54
CA THR A 6 -26.04 23.71 7.67
C THR A 6 -24.64 23.80 8.26
N CYS A 7 -24.29 22.82 9.08
CA CYS A 7 -22.93 22.62 9.57
C CYS A 7 -22.08 22.08 8.42
N LEU A 8 -21.62 23.00 7.55
CA LEU A 8 -20.55 22.76 6.58
C LEU A 8 -19.27 22.46 7.37
N TYR A 9 -19.05 21.18 7.68
CA TYR A 9 -17.73 20.71 8.09
C TYR A 9 -16.76 21.01 6.95
N LEU A 10 -16.05 22.12 7.10
CA LEU A 10 -14.83 22.46 6.36
C LEU A 10 -13.76 21.42 6.68
N CYS A 11 -13.92 20.20 6.16
CA CYS A 11 -12.80 19.31 5.92
C CYS A 11 -11.96 19.98 4.84
N SER A 12 -11.03 20.84 5.27
CA SER A 12 -9.90 21.27 4.46
C SER A 12 -9.12 20.02 4.06
N CYS A 13 -9.56 19.37 2.99
CA CYS A 13 -8.79 18.39 2.23
C CYS A 13 -7.59 19.14 1.66
N LYS A 14 -6.56 19.36 2.49
CA LYS A 14 -5.26 19.77 1.98
C LYS A 14 -4.86 18.66 1.03
N ASN A 15 -4.90 18.91 -0.27
CA ASN A 15 -4.40 18.02 -1.31
C ASN A 15 -2.90 17.82 -1.03
N ARG A 16 -2.60 16.83 -0.20
CA ARG A 16 -1.30 16.60 0.40
C ARG A 16 -0.59 15.59 -0.47
N ASN A 17 0.55 15.99 -1.03
CA ASN A 17 1.36 15.08 -1.84
C ASN A 17 1.95 13.97 -0.96
N TYR A 18 1.41 12.76 -1.07
CA TYR A 18 1.82 11.57 -0.32
C TYR A 18 3.23 11.08 -0.68
N ILE A 19 3.83 11.52 -1.79
CA ILE A 19 5.28 11.31 -2.03
C ILE A 19 6.10 11.92 -0.89
N THR A 20 5.68 13.07 -0.35
CA THR A 20 6.31 13.68 0.83
C THR A 20 6.10 12.85 2.08
N TYR A 21 4.91 12.26 2.24
CA TYR A 21 4.62 11.32 3.33
C TYR A 21 5.55 10.11 3.27
N TYR A 22 5.60 9.43 2.13
CA TYR A 22 6.40 8.22 1.96
C TYR A 22 7.90 8.51 2.14
N ASN A 23 8.41 9.61 1.59
CA ASN A 23 9.80 10.01 1.81
C ASN A 23 10.13 10.24 3.29
N LYS A 24 9.22 10.86 4.06
CA LYS A 24 9.39 11.02 5.51
C LYS A 24 9.33 9.67 6.23
N VAL A 25 8.41 8.79 5.88
CA VAL A 25 8.34 7.43 6.44
C VAL A 25 9.62 6.65 6.15
N ASN A 26 10.15 6.71 4.94
CA ASN A 26 11.40 6.04 4.55
C ASN A 26 12.61 6.58 5.32
N GLU A 27 12.66 7.90 5.58
CA GLU A 27 13.69 8.50 6.43
C GLU A 27 13.60 7.97 7.87
N ILE A 28 12.39 7.91 8.42
CA ILE A 28 12.16 7.41 9.78
C ILE A 28 12.51 5.93 9.90
N ASP A 29 12.13 5.12 8.90
CA ASP A 29 12.47 3.70 8.81
C ASP A 29 13.98 3.48 8.86
N SER A 30 14.74 4.27 8.08
CA SER A 30 16.19 4.27 8.12
C SER A 30 16.74 4.62 9.51
N ILE A 31 16.12 5.54 10.26
CA ILE A 31 16.58 5.92 11.60
C ILE A 31 16.49 4.75 12.58
N TYR A 32 15.33 4.10 12.72
CA TYR A 32 15.22 3.03 13.70
C TYR A 32 15.82 1.71 13.22
N ARG A 33 15.79 1.40 11.91
CA ARG A 33 16.39 0.17 11.39
C ARG A 33 17.90 0.30 11.26
N MET A 34 18.42 1.39 10.68
CA MET A 34 19.86 1.49 10.39
C MET A 34 20.66 2.07 11.55
N LYS A 35 20.09 3.02 12.30
CA LYS A 35 20.78 3.71 13.39
C LYS A 35 20.35 3.22 14.79
N ASN A 36 19.39 2.30 14.85
CA ASN A 36 18.81 1.78 16.10
C ASN A 36 18.23 2.87 17.03
N ASP A 37 17.80 4.01 16.48
CA ASP A 37 17.27 5.12 17.26
C ASP A 37 15.74 5.19 17.23
N THR A 38 15.10 4.41 18.10
CA THR A 38 13.63 4.34 18.17
C THR A 38 13.01 5.62 18.75
N LEU A 39 13.69 6.32 19.66
CA LEU A 39 13.14 7.53 20.30
C LEU A 39 13.03 8.70 19.33
N ILE A 40 14.03 8.90 18.47
CA ILE A 40 13.95 9.88 17.39
C ILE A 40 12.87 9.47 16.38
N ALA A 41 12.78 8.18 16.05
CA ALA A 41 11.75 7.68 15.14
C ALA A 41 10.34 7.99 15.64
N ILE A 42 10.04 7.74 16.93
CA ILE A 42 8.75 8.08 17.55
C ILE A 42 8.43 9.58 17.39
N LYS A 43 9.39 10.46 17.71
CA LYS A 43 9.20 11.92 17.60
C LYS A 43 8.88 12.33 16.16
N LYS A 44 9.56 11.75 15.17
CA LYS A 44 9.33 12.05 13.75
C LYS A 44 8.02 11.46 13.23
N PHE A 45 7.67 10.22 13.58
CA PHE A 45 6.38 9.62 13.23
C PHE A 45 5.21 10.47 13.74
N LYS A 46 5.27 10.92 15.00
CA LYS A 46 4.26 11.80 15.58
C LYS A 46 4.05 13.08 14.76
N ARG A 47 5.13 13.67 14.22
CA ARG A 47 5.04 14.85 13.33
C ARG A 47 4.44 14.51 11.97
N VAL A 48 4.74 13.33 11.42
CA VAL A 48 4.16 12.86 10.15
C VAL A 48 2.66 12.64 10.30
N PHE A 49 2.22 11.88 11.32
CA PHE A 49 0.81 11.50 11.49
C PHE A 49 -0.09 12.63 12.03
N ARG A 50 0.50 13.73 12.50
CA ARG A 50 -0.24 15.00 12.69
C ARG A 50 -0.60 15.67 11.37
N ASN A 51 0.20 15.38 10.33
CA ASN A 51 0.13 16.07 9.05
C ASN A 51 -0.38 15.18 7.92
N PHE A 52 -0.54 13.88 8.13
CA PHE A 52 -0.99 12.96 7.10
C PHE A 52 -1.89 11.92 7.74
N GLU A 53 -2.91 11.52 6.99
CA GLU A 53 -3.62 10.29 7.32
C GLU A 53 -2.63 9.13 7.13
N PRO A 54 -2.39 8.31 8.17
CA PRO A 54 -1.45 7.22 8.12
C PRO A 54 -1.84 6.21 7.06
N ARG A 55 -0.83 5.71 6.36
CA ARG A 55 -0.88 4.43 5.67
C ARG A 55 -0.23 3.38 6.57
N ASN A 56 -0.35 2.12 6.20
CA ASN A 56 0.29 1.02 6.90
C ASN A 56 0.64 -0.05 5.85
N ASP A 57 1.74 0.17 5.16
CA ASP A 57 2.22 -0.78 4.14
C ASP A 57 2.59 -2.12 4.82
N GLU A 58 2.25 -3.25 4.21
CA GLU A 58 2.41 -4.58 4.80
C GLU A 58 3.85 -4.89 5.25
N ARG A 59 4.86 -4.26 4.62
CA ARG A 59 6.29 -4.50 4.90
C ARG A 59 6.88 -3.46 5.82
N MET A 60 6.34 -2.24 5.79
CA MET A 60 6.83 -1.11 6.59
C MET A 60 6.12 -1.03 7.94
N GLU A 61 4.83 -1.35 7.96
CA GLU A 61 3.92 -1.27 9.12
C GLU A 61 4.06 0.07 9.85
N GLU A 62 4.17 1.19 9.14
CA GLU A 62 4.73 2.42 9.70
C GLU A 62 3.87 3.01 10.84
N TYR A 63 2.55 2.89 10.74
CA TYR A 63 1.63 3.40 11.74
C TYR A 63 1.56 2.46 12.94
N GLU A 64 1.56 1.14 12.69
CA GLU A 64 1.64 0.15 13.74
C GLU A 64 2.95 0.23 14.53
N ASN A 65 4.09 0.37 13.83
CA ASN A 65 5.41 0.54 14.45
C ASN A 65 5.46 1.79 15.32
N TYR A 66 4.89 2.91 14.88
CA TYR A 66 4.76 4.09 15.72
C TYR A 66 3.99 3.82 17.03
N ILE A 67 2.87 3.10 16.96
CA ILE A 67 2.08 2.74 18.14
C ILE A 67 2.91 1.82 19.05
N LYS A 68 3.45 0.71 18.52
CA LYS A 68 4.24 -0.27 19.27
C LYS A 68 5.46 0.36 19.93
N PHE A 69 6.21 1.18 19.20
CA PHE A 69 7.37 1.89 19.74
C PHE A 69 6.96 2.87 20.82
N SER A 70 5.92 3.66 20.58
CA SER A 70 5.46 4.63 21.57
C SER A 70 4.99 3.93 22.85
N ASP A 71 4.24 2.84 22.74
CA ASP A 71 3.82 2.03 23.88
C ASP A 71 5.03 1.49 24.67
N LYS A 72 5.99 0.87 23.98
CA LYS A 72 7.20 0.31 24.58
C LYS A 72 8.01 1.34 25.36
N TYR A 73 8.09 2.58 24.87
CA TYR A 73 8.86 3.67 25.47
C TYR A 73 8.00 4.64 26.31
N ASN A 74 6.79 4.25 26.71
CA ASN A 74 5.85 5.05 27.50
C ASN A 74 5.63 6.47 26.91
N LYS A 75 5.54 6.57 25.59
CA LYS A 75 5.21 7.80 24.86
C LYS A 75 3.75 7.78 24.43
N ASN A 76 3.09 8.93 24.54
CA ASN A 76 1.71 9.07 24.11
C ASN A 76 1.60 9.01 22.58
N PHE A 77 0.99 7.93 22.07
CA PHE A 77 0.64 7.76 20.66
C PHE A 77 -0.80 8.15 20.31
N GLY A 78 -1.64 8.46 21.30
CA GLY A 78 -3.06 8.82 21.13
C GLY A 78 -4.05 7.76 21.65
N GLY A 79 -3.58 6.71 22.32
CA GLY A 79 -4.40 5.71 23.02
C GLY A 79 -5.44 5.02 22.12
N LYS A 80 -6.63 4.72 22.67
CA LYS A 80 -7.73 4.00 21.98
C LYS A 80 -8.05 4.57 20.60
N LYS A 81 -8.07 5.90 20.43
CA LYS A 81 -8.36 6.55 19.14
C LYS A 81 -7.41 6.09 18.04
N SER A 82 -6.12 5.96 18.38
CA SER A 82 -5.10 5.55 17.42
C SER A 82 -5.16 4.06 17.12
N LEU A 83 -5.54 3.24 18.12
CA LEU A 83 -5.79 1.80 17.94
C LEU A 83 -6.99 1.58 17.00
N TYR A 84 -8.13 2.23 17.23
CA TYR A 84 -9.27 2.13 16.30
C TYR A 84 -8.92 2.57 14.88
N LYS A 85 -8.03 3.55 14.72
CA LYS A 85 -7.53 3.99 13.41
C LYS A 85 -6.65 2.93 12.72
N LEU A 86 -5.94 2.10 13.48
CA LEU A 86 -5.08 1.04 12.95
C LEU A 86 -5.91 -0.13 12.39
N ILE A 87 -7.06 -0.46 12.98
CA ILE A 87 -7.89 -1.61 12.56
C ILE A 87 -8.18 -1.62 11.04
N PRO A 88 -8.78 -0.59 10.43
CA PRO A 88 -9.05 -0.61 8.99
C PRO A 88 -7.78 -0.62 8.12
N LEU A 89 -6.64 -0.14 8.64
CA LEU A 89 -5.37 -0.14 7.92
C LEU A 89 -4.76 -1.54 7.81
N VAL A 90 -5.03 -2.42 8.77
CA VAL A 90 -4.57 -3.82 8.75
C VAL A 90 -5.62 -4.80 8.24
N ALA A 91 -6.88 -4.37 8.16
CA ALA A 91 -8.02 -5.19 7.75
C ALA A 91 -7.89 -5.89 6.38
N PRO A 92 -7.25 -5.30 5.33
CA PRO A 92 -7.01 -6.03 4.08
C PRO A 92 -6.23 -7.33 4.26
N TYR A 93 -5.40 -7.43 5.31
CA TYR A 93 -4.57 -8.58 5.64
C TYR A 93 -5.11 -9.36 6.84
N TRP A 94 -6.40 -9.19 7.18
CA TRP A 94 -6.97 -9.70 8.41
C TRP A 94 -6.78 -11.21 8.63
N LYS A 95 -6.83 -11.99 7.55
CA LYS A 95 -6.57 -13.43 7.56
C LYS A 95 -5.27 -13.79 8.28
N PHE A 96 -4.21 -13.01 8.07
CA PHE A 96 -2.92 -13.19 8.74
C PHE A 96 -2.82 -12.38 10.03
N LYS A 97 -3.40 -11.16 10.05
CA LYS A 97 -3.28 -10.27 11.19
C LYS A 97 -4.00 -10.79 12.44
N ARG A 98 -5.10 -11.52 12.25
CA ARG A 98 -5.87 -12.11 13.35
C ARG A 98 -5.10 -13.16 14.17
N GLU A 99 -4.00 -13.68 13.62
CA GLU A 99 -3.12 -14.65 14.30
C GLU A 99 -2.02 -13.95 15.12
N ASP A 100 -1.88 -12.62 15.01
CA ASP A 100 -0.87 -11.84 15.73
C ASP A 100 -1.28 -11.64 17.20
N THR A 101 -0.76 -12.50 18.08
CA THR A 101 -1.07 -12.42 19.52
C THR A 101 -0.61 -11.10 20.16
N ASP A 102 0.49 -10.51 19.69
CA ASP A 102 1.01 -9.25 20.24
C ASP A 102 0.13 -8.06 19.82
N PHE A 103 -0.49 -8.12 18.65
CA PHE A 103 -1.54 -7.18 18.24
C PHE A 103 -2.70 -7.19 19.24
N PHE A 104 -3.26 -8.36 19.57
CA PHE A 104 -4.39 -8.40 20.53
C PHE A 104 -3.99 -8.08 21.97
N LYS A 105 -2.78 -8.46 22.42
CA LYS A 105 -2.26 -8.06 23.74
C LYS A 105 -2.22 -6.53 23.87
N LEU A 106 -1.77 -5.84 22.82
CA LEU A 106 -1.75 -4.38 22.80
C LEU A 106 -3.16 -3.81 22.91
N TYR A 107 -4.15 -4.31 22.17
CA TYR A 107 -5.53 -3.81 22.26
C TYR A 107 -6.14 -4.09 23.64
N LYS A 108 -5.93 -5.29 24.19
CA LYS A 108 -6.39 -5.66 25.52
C LYS A 108 -5.79 -4.76 26.60
N LYS A 109 -4.49 -4.42 26.52
CA LYS A 109 -3.80 -3.48 27.42
C LYS A 109 -4.52 -2.13 27.49
N TYR A 110 -5.09 -1.69 26.38
CA TYR A 110 -5.84 -0.43 26.29
C TYR A 110 -7.36 -0.61 26.44
N GLY A 111 -7.83 -1.77 26.93
CA GLY A 111 -9.25 -2.01 27.21
C GLY A 111 -10.12 -2.07 25.95
N ILE A 112 -9.60 -2.66 24.87
CA ILE A 112 -10.36 -3.02 23.67
C ILE A 112 -10.29 -4.55 23.55
N ASP A 113 -11.43 -5.22 23.67
CA ASP A 113 -11.52 -6.67 23.53
C ASP A 113 -11.44 -7.11 22.06
N SER A 114 -11.16 -8.40 21.83
CA SER A 114 -11.03 -8.97 20.49
C SER A 114 -12.32 -8.94 19.67
N ILE A 115 -13.48 -9.07 20.32
CA ILE A 115 -14.80 -9.02 19.65
C ILE A 115 -15.02 -7.63 19.05
N THR A 116 -14.64 -6.59 19.78
CA THR A 116 -14.69 -5.20 19.31
C THR A 116 -13.77 -4.97 18.10
N VAL A 117 -12.58 -5.57 18.09
CA VAL A 117 -11.67 -5.50 16.94
C VAL A 117 -12.25 -6.21 15.73
N GLU A 118 -12.72 -7.44 15.89
CA GLU A 118 -13.36 -8.24 14.82
C GLU A 118 -14.57 -7.50 14.23
N ARG A 119 -15.43 -6.91 15.07
CA ARG A 119 -16.57 -6.11 14.62
C ARG A 119 -16.14 -4.92 13.77
N LYS A 120 -15.05 -4.23 14.13
CA LYS A 120 -14.53 -3.11 13.35
C LYS A 120 -13.96 -3.55 11.99
N VAL A 121 -13.41 -4.75 11.90
CA VAL A 121 -13.00 -5.34 10.61
C VAL A 121 -14.22 -5.65 9.74
N VAL A 122 -15.31 -6.18 10.32
CA VAL A 122 -16.57 -6.41 9.60
C VAL A 122 -17.18 -5.08 9.12
N GLU A 123 -17.20 -4.05 9.96
CA GLU A 123 -17.64 -2.71 9.58
C GLU A 123 -16.83 -2.17 8.38
N TRP A 124 -15.49 -2.32 8.40
CA TRP A 124 -14.64 -1.97 7.27
C TRP A 124 -15.01 -2.75 6.01
N LYS A 125 -15.17 -4.08 6.10
CA LYS A 125 -15.51 -4.95 4.98
C LYS A 125 -16.86 -4.59 4.34
N ASN A 126 -17.83 -4.16 5.16
CA ASN A 126 -19.14 -3.70 4.71
C ASN A 126 -19.09 -2.33 4.03
N SER A 127 -18.06 -1.53 4.30
CA SER A 127 -17.86 -0.22 3.66
C SER A 127 -17.25 -0.29 2.25
N LEU A 128 -16.77 -1.46 1.82
CA LEU A 128 -16.13 -1.63 0.51
C LEU A 128 -17.14 -1.49 -0.64
N ASN A 129 -16.65 -1.04 -1.79
CA ASN A 129 -17.47 -0.82 -2.98
C ASN A 129 -17.77 -2.16 -3.69
N LYS A 130 -18.98 -2.69 -3.48
CA LYS A 130 -19.41 -4.00 -4.00
C LYS A 130 -19.39 -4.08 -5.53
N GLN A 131 -19.85 -3.03 -6.22
CA GLN A 131 -19.82 -2.99 -7.69
C GLN A 131 -18.38 -3.11 -8.23
N LEU A 132 -17.43 -2.41 -7.62
CA LEU A 132 -16.02 -2.52 -8.00
C LEU A 132 -15.45 -3.88 -7.63
N ILE A 133 -15.81 -4.44 -6.47
CA ILE A 133 -15.39 -5.78 -6.08
C ILE A 133 -15.82 -6.80 -7.14
N ASP A 134 -17.08 -6.80 -7.55
CA ASP A 134 -17.59 -7.74 -8.55
C ASP A 134 -16.88 -7.58 -9.90
N SER A 135 -16.65 -6.32 -10.31
CA SER A 135 -15.96 -6.00 -11.56
C SER A 135 -14.50 -6.48 -11.55
N PHE A 136 -13.76 -6.20 -10.48
CA PHE A 136 -12.36 -6.58 -10.36
C PHE A 136 -12.20 -8.08 -10.11
N LYS A 137 -13.12 -8.73 -9.39
CA LYS A 137 -13.16 -10.18 -9.25
C LYS A 137 -13.16 -10.87 -10.61
N ILE A 138 -14.05 -10.46 -11.53
CA ILE A 138 -14.09 -11.00 -12.89
C ILE A 138 -12.77 -10.73 -13.62
N ALA A 139 -12.19 -9.55 -13.42
CA ALA A 139 -10.93 -9.16 -14.05
C ALA A 139 -9.75 -10.03 -13.57
N PHE A 140 -9.66 -10.35 -12.27
CA PHE A 140 -8.64 -11.21 -11.68
C PHE A 140 -8.83 -12.69 -12.05
N ILE A 141 -10.07 -13.18 -12.12
CA ILE A 141 -10.35 -14.55 -12.62
C ILE A 141 -9.86 -14.67 -14.08
N ARG A 142 -10.08 -13.63 -14.87
CA ARG A 142 -9.67 -13.59 -16.28
C ARG A 142 -8.15 -13.55 -16.46
N ASP A 143 -7.43 -12.84 -15.59
CA ASP A 143 -5.96 -12.80 -15.60
C ASP A 143 -5.33 -14.17 -15.27
N GLN A 144 -6.05 -15.04 -14.56
CA GLN A 144 -5.60 -16.39 -14.21
C GLN A 144 -5.97 -17.46 -15.25
N ALA A 145 -6.73 -17.11 -16.28
CA ALA A 145 -7.11 -18.06 -17.33
C ALA A 145 -5.86 -18.55 -18.07
N LYS A 146 -5.70 -19.87 -18.18
CA LYS A 146 -4.61 -20.49 -18.93
C LYS A 146 -4.66 -20.04 -20.38
N ASP A 147 -3.53 -19.59 -20.91
CA ASP A 147 -3.40 -19.25 -22.31
C ASP A 147 -2.84 -20.43 -23.12
N SER A 148 -3.17 -20.43 -24.40
CA SER A 148 -2.39 -21.11 -25.42
C SER A 148 -0.94 -20.58 -25.44
N ILE A 149 -0.02 -21.35 -26.04
CA ILE A 149 1.40 -20.97 -26.19
C ILE A 149 1.57 -19.57 -26.84
N THR A 150 0.58 -19.13 -27.63
CA THR A 150 0.66 -17.87 -28.42
C THR A 150 0.47 -16.58 -27.60
N GLY A 151 -0.07 -16.63 -26.38
CA GLY A 151 -0.27 -15.43 -25.55
C GLY A 151 -1.41 -14.49 -26.00
N GLN A 152 -2.13 -14.80 -27.08
CA GLN A 152 -3.13 -13.90 -27.66
C GLN A 152 -4.36 -13.72 -26.74
N GLN A 153 -4.78 -14.79 -26.06
CA GLN A 153 -5.93 -14.71 -25.15
C GLN A 153 -5.62 -13.83 -23.95
N SER A 154 -4.40 -13.92 -23.41
CA SER A 154 -3.91 -13.07 -22.32
C SER A 154 -3.91 -11.61 -22.75
N LEU A 155 -3.40 -11.28 -23.93
CA LEU A 155 -3.39 -9.90 -24.41
C LEU A 155 -4.81 -9.33 -24.57
N LYS A 156 -5.75 -10.12 -25.11
CA LYS A 156 -7.17 -9.74 -25.19
C LYS A 156 -7.77 -9.52 -23.79
N ASN A 157 -7.41 -10.36 -22.83
CA ASN A 157 -7.85 -10.22 -21.44
C ASN A 157 -7.30 -8.95 -20.79
N PHE A 158 -6.00 -8.66 -21.00
CA PHE A 158 -5.34 -7.45 -20.50
C PHE A 158 -5.98 -6.18 -21.06
N ARG A 159 -6.33 -6.14 -22.35
CA ARG A 159 -7.05 -4.99 -22.95
C ARG A 159 -8.42 -4.75 -22.33
N LYS A 160 -9.19 -5.81 -22.11
CA LYS A 160 -10.48 -5.69 -21.41
C LYS A 160 -10.30 -5.21 -19.96
N ASN A 161 -9.24 -5.67 -19.28
CA ASN A 161 -8.89 -5.22 -17.94
C ASN A 161 -8.43 -3.75 -17.94
N ALA A 162 -7.65 -3.33 -18.94
CA ALA A 162 -7.26 -1.94 -19.12
C ALA A 162 -8.47 -1.01 -19.31
N ALA A 163 -9.45 -1.43 -20.12
CA ALA A 163 -10.69 -0.68 -20.30
C ALA A 163 -11.46 -0.52 -18.98
N LEU A 164 -11.58 -1.61 -18.19
CA LEU A 164 -12.16 -1.55 -16.85
C LEU A 164 -11.40 -0.57 -15.96
N LEU A 165 -10.07 -0.66 -15.89
CA LEU A 165 -9.27 0.23 -15.06
C LEU A 165 -9.42 1.69 -15.50
N LYS A 166 -9.36 2.01 -16.80
CA LYS A 166 -9.61 3.36 -17.31
C LYS A 166 -10.97 3.91 -16.86
N TRP A 167 -12.02 3.10 -16.99
CA TRP A 167 -13.36 3.46 -16.55
C TRP A 167 -13.41 3.68 -15.02
N THR A 168 -12.81 2.78 -14.23
CA THR A 168 -12.73 2.91 -12.77
C THR A 168 -11.97 4.17 -12.35
N LEU A 169 -10.81 4.45 -12.96
CA LEU A 169 -10.02 5.64 -12.68
C LEU A 169 -10.76 6.94 -13.00
N THR A 170 -11.74 6.90 -13.91
CA THR A 170 -12.55 8.06 -14.28
C THR A 170 -13.73 8.25 -13.33
N ASN A 171 -14.40 7.16 -12.94
CA ASN A 171 -15.68 7.24 -12.22
C ASN A 171 -15.53 7.07 -10.68
N TYR A 172 -14.50 6.35 -10.23
CA TYR A 172 -14.34 5.97 -8.81
C TYR A 172 -12.93 6.26 -8.27
N GLY A 173 -12.01 6.71 -9.12
CA GLY A 173 -10.58 6.83 -8.81
C GLY A 173 -9.87 5.48 -8.71
N TYR A 174 -8.68 5.45 -8.11
CA TYR A 174 -7.92 4.19 -8.00
C TYR A 174 -8.61 3.15 -7.10
N PRO A 175 -8.75 1.89 -7.53
CA PRO A 175 -9.36 0.80 -6.76
C PRO A 175 -8.37 0.26 -5.70
N SER A 176 -8.11 1.05 -4.65
CA SER A 176 -7.20 0.64 -3.58
C SER A 176 -7.76 -0.53 -2.76
N MET A 177 -6.91 -1.19 -1.98
CA MET A 177 -7.35 -2.22 -1.01
C MET A 177 -8.40 -1.69 -0.01
N GLN A 178 -8.42 -0.38 0.24
CA GLN A 178 -9.42 0.25 1.11
C GLN A 178 -10.77 0.47 0.41
N LYS A 179 -10.84 0.30 -0.92
CA LYS A 179 -12.08 0.36 -1.70
C LYS A 179 -12.60 -1.01 -2.11
N ILE A 180 -11.70 -1.92 -2.48
CA ILE A 180 -12.09 -3.24 -3.04
C ILE A 180 -11.60 -4.43 -2.21
N GLY A 181 -10.86 -4.22 -1.12
CA GLY A 181 -10.25 -5.30 -0.35
C GLY A 181 -9.06 -5.95 -1.07
N LEU A 182 -8.57 -7.05 -0.49
CA LEU A 182 -7.48 -7.87 -1.05
C LEU A 182 -7.95 -9.27 -1.45
N GLU A 183 -9.05 -9.76 -0.89
CA GLU A 183 -9.63 -11.07 -1.16
C GLU A 183 -11.16 -10.95 -1.08
N THR A 184 -11.88 -11.60 -2.01
CA THR A 184 -13.35 -11.67 -1.96
C THR A 184 -13.84 -12.73 -0.98
N ASP A 185 -15.13 -12.72 -0.66
CA ASP A 185 -15.74 -13.68 0.28
C ASP A 185 -15.63 -15.13 -0.20
N ASP A 186 -15.58 -15.33 -1.50
CA ASP A 186 -15.39 -16.63 -2.16
C ASP A 186 -13.91 -16.92 -2.51
N GLY A 187 -12.96 -16.17 -1.95
CA GLY A 187 -11.53 -16.50 -1.98
C GLY A 187 -10.77 -16.02 -3.21
N VAL A 188 -11.32 -15.11 -4.01
CA VAL A 188 -10.58 -14.52 -5.15
C VAL A 188 -9.59 -13.48 -4.61
N PHE A 189 -8.30 -13.80 -4.68
CA PHE A 189 -7.22 -12.90 -4.29
C PHE A 189 -6.98 -11.83 -5.36
N MET A 190 -7.05 -10.55 -4.97
CA MET A 190 -7.05 -9.37 -5.86
C MET A 190 -5.88 -8.39 -5.59
N PRO A 191 -4.61 -8.84 -5.65
CA PRO A 191 -3.46 -7.96 -5.45
C PRO A 191 -3.29 -7.02 -6.65
N MET A 192 -3.62 -5.74 -6.48
CA MET A 192 -3.51 -4.74 -7.55
C MET A 192 -2.10 -4.61 -8.14
N LEU A 193 -1.05 -4.89 -7.35
CA LEU A 193 0.33 -5.06 -7.83
C LEU A 193 0.43 -5.98 -9.06
N ILE A 194 -0.24 -7.13 -9.04
CA ILE A 194 -0.18 -8.11 -10.14
C ILE A 194 -1.00 -7.62 -11.33
N TYR A 195 -2.19 -7.10 -11.07
CA TYR A 195 -3.04 -6.50 -12.09
C TYR A 195 -2.32 -5.42 -12.89
N LEU A 196 -1.60 -4.53 -12.20
CA LEU A 196 -0.86 -3.44 -12.83
C LEU A 196 0.35 -3.94 -13.64
N ASN A 197 0.98 -5.06 -13.27
CA ASN A 197 2.04 -5.64 -14.09
C ASN A 197 1.57 -5.98 -15.51
N HIS A 198 0.30 -6.36 -15.68
CA HIS A 198 -0.25 -6.67 -16.99
C HIS A 198 -0.48 -5.42 -17.84
N MET A 199 -0.73 -4.26 -17.22
CA MET A 199 -0.86 -2.97 -17.90
C MET A 199 0.46 -2.49 -18.53
N ALA A 200 1.59 -3.09 -18.14
CA ALA A 200 2.90 -2.82 -18.73
C ALA A 200 3.07 -3.35 -20.16
N GLN A 201 2.22 -4.29 -20.58
CA GLN A 201 2.36 -5.08 -21.81
C GLN A 201 1.33 -4.71 -22.90
N ILE A 202 0.59 -3.63 -22.69
CA ILE A 202 -0.49 -3.18 -23.59
C ILE A 202 -0.20 -1.78 -24.11
N GLU A 203 -0.85 -1.42 -25.21
CA GLU A 203 -0.73 -0.12 -25.88
C GLU A 203 -1.00 1.09 -24.96
N ASP A 204 -1.78 0.89 -23.90
CA ASP A 204 -2.20 1.93 -22.96
C ASP A 204 -1.18 2.25 -21.86
N TYR A 205 0.02 1.66 -21.90
CA TYR A 205 1.03 1.81 -20.86
C TYR A 205 1.33 3.28 -20.51
N GLU A 206 1.56 4.15 -21.50
CA GLU A 206 1.90 5.57 -21.24
C GLU A 206 0.74 6.34 -20.59
N TYR A 207 -0.51 5.99 -20.93
CA TYR A 207 -1.69 6.51 -20.22
C TYR A 207 -1.66 6.10 -18.74
N PHE A 208 -1.45 4.81 -18.45
CA PHE A 208 -1.44 4.33 -17.07
C PHE A 208 -0.27 4.87 -16.26
N LYS A 209 0.94 4.90 -16.83
CA LYS A 209 2.13 5.50 -16.20
C LYS A 209 1.87 6.95 -15.79
N THR A 210 1.27 7.75 -16.67
CA THR A 210 0.94 9.15 -16.38
C THR A 210 -0.19 9.27 -15.36
N LYS A 211 -1.30 8.56 -15.57
CA LYS A 211 -2.51 8.68 -14.74
C LYS A 211 -2.31 8.13 -13.32
N LEU A 212 -1.63 6.99 -13.18
CA LEU A 212 -1.42 6.32 -11.89
C LEU A 212 -0.46 7.09 -10.98
N LEU A 213 0.47 7.87 -11.53
CA LEU A 213 1.33 8.74 -10.72
C LEU A 213 0.53 9.75 -9.88
N ASN A 214 -0.64 10.19 -10.36
CA ASN A 214 -1.52 11.06 -9.56
C ASN A 214 -2.08 10.36 -8.33
N TYR A 215 -2.31 9.05 -8.41
CA TYR A 215 -2.77 8.25 -7.27
C TYR A 215 -1.65 7.89 -6.31
N VAL A 216 -0.39 7.88 -6.76
CA VAL A 216 0.78 7.88 -5.86
C VAL A 216 0.82 9.19 -5.07
N LYS A 217 0.57 10.32 -5.73
CA LYS A 217 0.52 11.65 -5.09
C LYS A 217 -0.67 11.78 -4.11
N SER A 218 -1.81 11.16 -4.37
CA SER A 218 -2.94 11.14 -3.41
C SER A 218 -2.76 10.11 -2.29
N GLY A 219 -1.85 9.15 -2.47
CA GLY A 219 -1.61 8.05 -1.54
C GLY A 219 -2.61 6.90 -1.65
N ASP A 220 -3.46 6.90 -2.68
CA ASP A 220 -4.38 5.78 -2.96
C ASP A 220 -3.66 4.59 -3.60
N LEU A 221 -2.58 4.84 -4.34
CA LEU A 221 -1.70 3.85 -4.93
C LEU A 221 -0.35 3.84 -4.20
N PRO A 222 0.05 2.75 -3.55
CA PRO A 222 1.39 2.61 -2.99
C PRO A 222 2.47 2.78 -4.06
N PRO A 223 3.60 3.48 -3.76
CA PRO A 223 4.69 3.65 -4.71
C PRO A 223 5.22 2.33 -5.28
N ARG A 224 5.23 1.27 -4.45
CA ARG A 224 5.70 -0.06 -4.85
C ARG A 224 4.89 -0.63 -6.02
N ASP A 225 3.57 -0.55 -5.94
CA ASP A 225 2.67 -1.11 -6.95
C ASP A 225 2.80 -0.36 -8.28
N TYR A 226 2.95 0.96 -8.22
CA TYR A 226 3.24 1.79 -9.39
C TYR A 226 4.56 1.39 -10.08
N VAL A 227 5.65 1.28 -9.31
CA VAL A 227 6.97 1.01 -9.92
C VAL A 227 7.08 -0.40 -10.47
N GLU A 228 6.32 -1.37 -9.98
CA GLU A 228 6.34 -2.73 -10.51
C GLU A 228 5.76 -2.80 -11.92
N MET A 229 4.71 -2.03 -12.22
CA MET A 229 4.24 -1.82 -13.60
C MET A 229 5.32 -1.19 -14.47
N VAL A 230 5.96 -0.11 -14.01
CA VAL A 230 7.00 0.58 -14.79
C VAL A 230 8.19 -0.35 -15.07
N GLU A 231 8.64 -1.08 -14.06
CA GLU A 231 9.78 -1.99 -14.18
C GLU A 231 9.45 -3.24 -14.99
N ARG A 232 8.19 -3.70 -14.97
CA ARG A 232 7.73 -4.75 -15.88
C ARG A 232 7.79 -4.29 -17.33
N HIS A 233 7.39 -3.05 -17.62
CA HIS A 233 7.48 -2.50 -18.98
C HIS A 233 8.93 -2.40 -19.44
N VAL A 234 9.81 -1.89 -18.58
CA VAL A 234 11.26 -1.85 -18.81
C VAL A 234 11.81 -3.25 -19.12
N GLN A 235 11.44 -4.26 -18.32
CA GLN A 235 11.90 -5.64 -18.49
C GLN A 235 11.44 -6.23 -19.83
N VAL A 236 10.14 -6.10 -20.16
CA VAL A 236 9.55 -6.67 -21.39
C VAL A 236 10.13 -6.02 -22.64
N ASN A 237 10.53 -4.75 -22.56
CA ASN A 237 11.10 -4.01 -23.69
C ASN A 237 12.64 -3.92 -23.65
N HIS A 238 13.30 -4.69 -22.78
CA HIS A 238 14.77 -4.70 -22.63
C HIS A 238 15.41 -3.31 -22.43
N LEU A 239 14.72 -2.43 -21.69
CA LEU A 239 15.17 -1.08 -21.39
C LEU A 239 16.05 -1.04 -20.12
N LYS A 240 16.68 0.11 -19.87
CA LYS A 240 17.43 0.33 -18.64
C LYS A 240 16.48 0.48 -17.44
N PRO A 241 16.78 -0.16 -16.28
CA PRO A 241 16.02 0.00 -15.03
C PRO A 241 15.91 1.45 -14.57
N VAL A 242 14.73 1.83 -14.08
CA VAL A 242 14.43 3.20 -13.61
C VAL A 242 14.49 3.28 -12.09
N TYR A 243 13.93 2.25 -11.43
CA TYR A 243 13.82 2.12 -9.99
C TYR A 243 14.55 0.89 -9.45
N GLY A 244 15.01 -0.03 -10.31
CA GLY A 244 15.82 -1.19 -9.91
C GLY A 244 15.04 -2.17 -9.04
N VAL A 245 13.79 -2.48 -9.41
CA VAL A 245 12.89 -3.35 -8.64
C VAL A 245 12.98 -4.80 -9.08
N LYS A 246 13.13 -5.02 -10.38
CA LYS A 246 13.26 -6.34 -11.01
C LYS A 246 14.70 -6.71 -11.38
N SER A 247 15.63 -5.80 -11.13
CA SER A 247 17.04 -5.97 -11.48
C SER A 247 17.78 -6.88 -10.51
N THR A 248 18.37 -7.95 -11.04
CA THR A 248 19.26 -8.87 -10.32
C THR A 248 20.75 -8.60 -10.58
N ASP A 249 21.09 -7.85 -11.64
CA ASP A 249 22.49 -7.66 -12.06
C ASP A 249 23.24 -6.62 -11.24
N GLU A 250 24.48 -6.96 -10.90
CA GLU A 250 25.42 -6.09 -10.21
C GLU A 250 25.82 -4.85 -11.05
N GLU A 251 25.78 -4.94 -12.38
CA GLU A 251 26.00 -3.78 -13.25
C GLU A 251 24.93 -2.70 -13.10
N ILE A 252 23.69 -3.08 -12.75
CA ILE A 252 22.58 -2.15 -12.51
C ILE A 252 22.77 -1.40 -11.18
N ILE A 253 23.58 -1.95 -10.25
CA ILE A 253 23.94 -1.30 -8.99
C ILE A 253 24.98 -0.19 -9.22
N LYS A 254 25.72 -0.18 -10.34
CA LYS A 254 26.71 0.87 -10.64
C LYS A 254 26.05 2.26 -10.73
N ASP A 255 24.84 2.37 -11.29
CA ASP A 255 24.05 3.61 -11.30
C ASP A 255 23.06 3.72 -10.11
N SER A 256 23.50 3.29 -8.93
CA SER A 256 22.67 3.37 -7.73
C SER A 256 22.30 4.81 -7.33
N VAL A 257 23.06 5.82 -7.78
CA VAL A 257 22.79 7.23 -7.48
C VAL A 257 21.53 7.70 -8.20
N ASN A 258 21.46 7.53 -9.52
CA ASN A 258 20.29 7.93 -10.31
C ASN A 258 19.06 7.10 -9.95
N ILE A 259 19.23 5.78 -9.76
CA ILE A 259 18.13 4.91 -9.31
C ILE A 259 17.57 5.40 -7.96
N ASN A 260 18.42 5.69 -6.97
CA ASN A 260 17.95 6.19 -5.68
C ASN A 260 17.30 7.59 -5.79
N TYR A 261 17.78 8.44 -6.70
CA TYR A 261 17.14 9.72 -7.01
C TYR A 261 15.71 9.51 -7.55
N ASN A 262 15.55 8.66 -8.57
CA ASN A 262 14.24 8.33 -9.14
C ASN A 262 13.30 7.70 -8.10
N ARG A 263 13.81 6.77 -7.27
CA ARG A 263 13.05 6.16 -6.17
C ARG A 263 12.52 7.22 -5.20
N LYS A 264 13.34 8.22 -4.83
CA LYS A 264 12.93 9.33 -3.97
C LYS A 264 11.85 10.22 -4.62
N LEU A 265 11.90 10.43 -5.94
CA LEU A 265 10.90 11.24 -6.65
C LEU A 265 9.48 10.66 -6.58
N ILE A 266 9.34 9.35 -6.38
CA ILE A 266 8.03 8.68 -6.25
C ILE A 266 7.75 8.15 -4.83
N GLY A 267 8.62 8.43 -3.87
CA GLY A 267 8.40 8.05 -2.46
C GLY A 267 8.84 6.63 -2.09
N LEU A 268 9.72 6.01 -2.86
CA LEU A 268 10.21 4.66 -2.60
C LEU A 268 11.54 4.69 -1.82
N GLN A 269 11.77 3.68 -0.97
CA GLN A 269 12.97 3.57 -0.14
C GLN A 269 14.22 3.51 -1.02
N SER A 270 15.40 3.89 -0.51
CA SER A 270 16.66 3.59 -1.21
C SER A 270 16.88 2.08 -1.37
N LEU A 271 17.71 1.67 -2.32
CA LEU A 271 18.06 0.26 -2.54
C LEU A 271 18.62 -0.39 -1.26
N LYS A 272 19.46 0.33 -0.51
CA LYS A 272 20.05 -0.14 0.76
C LYS A 272 18.98 -0.43 1.81
N VAL A 273 18.04 0.50 2.02
CA VAL A 273 16.96 0.36 3.00
C VAL A 273 16.01 -0.77 2.58
N ARG A 274 15.63 -0.83 1.30
CA ARG A 274 14.82 -1.93 0.75
C ARG A 274 15.44 -3.29 1.04
N ARG A 275 16.74 -3.48 0.75
CA ARG A 275 17.42 -4.76 1.00
C ARG A 275 17.33 -5.18 2.47
N LYS A 276 17.46 -4.23 3.40
CA LYS A 276 17.31 -4.51 4.84
C LYS A 276 15.89 -4.96 5.19
N ILE A 277 14.87 -4.22 4.73
CA ILE A 277 13.46 -4.56 4.96
C ILE A 277 13.15 -5.96 4.41
N THR A 278 13.60 -6.28 3.19
CA THR A 278 13.39 -7.60 2.60
C THR A 278 14.04 -8.72 3.42
N LYS A 279 15.28 -8.54 3.88
CA LYS A 279 15.95 -9.53 4.73
C LYS A 279 15.22 -9.75 6.06
N GLU A 280 14.75 -8.68 6.70
CA GLU A 280 14.00 -8.76 7.95
C GLU A 280 12.65 -9.44 7.77
N PHE A 281 11.92 -9.10 6.71
CA PHE A 281 10.65 -9.74 6.36
C PHE A 281 10.80 -11.25 6.15
N LEU A 282 11.80 -11.67 5.37
CA LEU A 282 12.07 -13.09 5.13
C LEU A 282 12.45 -13.83 6.42
N LYS A 283 13.30 -13.23 7.26
CA LYS A 283 13.69 -13.80 8.57
C LYS A 283 12.52 -13.94 9.54
N ASN A 284 11.58 -12.99 9.53
CA ASN A 284 10.41 -13.06 10.40
C ASN A 284 9.44 -14.14 9.94
N ASN A 285 9.26 -14.31 8.62
CA ASN A 285 8.41 -15.37 8.08
C ASN A 285 9.00 -16.77 8.25
N SER A 286 10.33 -16.92 8.22
CA SER A 286 10.96 -18.22 8.48
C SER A 286 10.88 -18.66 9.93
N LYS A 287 10.66 -17.74 10.88
CA LYS A 287 10.51 -18.05 12.31
C LYS A 287 9.06 -18.37 12.72
N LYS A 288 8.10 -18.09 11.84
CA LYS A 288 6.67 -18.37 12.05
C LYS A 288 6.21 -19.68 11.41
N LYS A 289 7.08 -20.33 10.63
CA LYS A 289 6.93 -21.71 10.15
C LYS A 289 7.61 -22.65 11.13
#